data_AF-A0A9J6GI60-F1
#
_entry.id   AF-A0A9J6GI60-F1
#
_cell.length_a   1.000
_cell.length_b   1.000
_cell.length_c   1.000
_cell.angle_alpha   90.00
_cell.angle_beta   90.00
_cell.angle_gamma   90.00
#
_symmetry.space_group_name_H-M   'P 1'
#
loop_
_entity.id
_entity.type
_entity.pdbx_description
1 polymer ?
#
loop_
_entity_poly.entity_id
_entity_poly.type
_entity_poly.pdbx_seq_one_letter_code
_entity_poly.pdbx_strand_id
1 'polypeptide(L)'
;MLPENYYNMYACQEKPFHISTCIDAMKYGSFYDTIFGGVSALRSEHIEKVNGFPNIYWGWGGEDDDMSIRMKLIRRSFFRIYKDGLNTLKYRVLDVAFKKLYTHVIVDLFRNVTERPAQ
;
A
#
# COMPACT_ATOMS: atom_id res chain seq x y z
N MET A 1 -7.50 -10.32 -4.72
CA MET A 1 -8.08 -11.22 -3.70
C MET A 1 -9.56 -10.98 -3.62
N LEU A 2 -10.36 -12.04 -3.51
CA LEU A 2 -11.80 -11.95 -3.32
C LEU A 2 -12.12 -12.40 -1.90
N PRO A 3 -12.95 -11.66 -1.15
CA PRO A 3 -13.38 -12.11 0.17
C PRO A 3 -14.27 -13.36 0.02
N GLU A 4 -13.94 -14.42 0.75
CA GLU A 4 -14.77 -15.64 0.82
C GLU A 4 -15.99 -15.47 1.75
N ASN A 5 -16.00 -14.42 2.56
CA ASN A 5 -17.04 -14.15 3.54
C ASN A 5 -17.44 -12.66 3.50
N TYR A 6 -18.75 -12.40 3.35
CA TYR A 6 -19.31 -11.04 3.30
C TYR A 6 -19.23 -10.30 4.65
N TYR A 7 -19.01 -11.01 5.76
CA TYR A 7 -18.71 -10.39 7.05
C TYR A 7 -17.33 -9.72 7.07
N ASN A 8 -16.44 -10.02 6.10
CA ASN A 8 -15.19 -9.31 5.93
C ASN A 8 -15.44 -7.94 5.26
N MET A 9 -15.79 -6.95 6.07
CA MET A 9 -16.24 -5.64 5.62
C MET A 9 -15.09 -4.79 5.08
N TYR A 10 -15.23 -4.29 3.85
CA TYR A 10 -14.27 -3.40 3.20
C TYR A 10 -14.51 -1.96 3.64
N ALA A 11 -14.24 -1.69 4.92
CA ALA A 11 -14.42 -0.38 5.53
C ALA A 11 -13.27 -0.06 6.49
N CYS A 12 -13.05 1.24 6.73
CA CYS A 12 -12.06 1.68 7.70
C CYS A 12 -12.58 1.54 9.12
N GLN A 13 -11.73 1.06 10.02
CA GLN A 13 -11.97 1.05 11.47
C GLN A 13 -11.26 2.21 12.15
N GLU A 14 -11.37 2.33 13.48
CA GLU A 14 -10.67 3.35 14.27
C GLU A 14 -9.14 3.25 14.12
N LYS A 15 -8.61 2.02 14.04
CA LYS A 15 -7.19 1.75 13.80
C LYS A 15 -6.98 1.20 12.38
N PRO A 16 -5.77 1.29 11.81
CA PRO A 16 -5.44 0.58 10.57
C PRO A 16 -5.82 -0.90 10.68
N PHE A 17 -6.50 -1.43 9.67
CA PHE A 17 -7.07 -2.76 9.70
C PHE A 17 -6.58 -3.60 8.52
N HIS A 18 -5.99 -4.77 8.81
CA HIS A 18 -5.60 -5.74 7.79
C HIS A 18 -6.77 -6.67 7.50
N ILE A 19 -7.24 -6.68 6.25
CA ILE A 19 -8.48 -7.36 5.83
C ILE A 19 -8.20 -8.78 5.35
N SER A 20 -7.06 -9.01 4.69
CA SER A 20 -6.70 -10.30 4.11
C SER A 20 -5.76 -11.10 5.03
N THR A 21 -6.23 -11.41 6.24
CA THR A 21 -5.44 -12.11 7.27
C THR A 21 -5.24 -13.60 6.98
N CYS A 22 -6.25 -14.24 6.40
CA CYS A 22 -6.25 -15.67 6.10
C CYS A 22 -6.61 -15.87 4.63
N ILE A 23 -5.62 -16.26 3.82
CA ILE A 23 -5.77 -16.40 2.36
C ILE A 23 -5.45 -17.84 1.94
N ASP A 24 -6.12 -18.32 0.90
CA ASP A 24 -5.98 -19.67 0.34
C ASP A 24 -4.52 -19.98 -0.07
N ALA A 25 -3.84 -19.02 -0.69
CA ALA A 25 -2.43 -19.11 -1.10
C ALA A 25 -1.47 -19.36 0.08
N MET A 26 -1.89 -19.01 1.31
CA MET A 26 -1.16 -19.24 2.56
C MET A 26 -1.80 -20.37 3.39
N LYS A 27 -2.71 -21.15 2.80
CA LYS A 27 -3.50 -22.21 3.47
C LYS A 27 -4.22 -21.70 4.71
N TYR A 28 -4.72 -20.45 4.65
CA TYR A 28 -5.39 -19.75 5.75
C TYR A 28 -4.54 -19.57 7.02
N GLY A 29 -3.22 -19.72 6.92
CA GLY A 29 -2.27 -19.37 7.98
C GLY A 29 -1.66 -17.98 7.77
N SER A 30 -1.22 -17.35 8.85
CA SER A 30 -0.40 -16.14 8.77
C SER A 30 1.07 -16.51 8.58
N PHE A 31 1.76 -15.86 7.65
CA PHE A 31 3.21 -16.03 7.45
C PHE A 31 4.02 -15.42 8.61
N TYR A 32 3.56 -14.30 9.18
CA TYR A 32 4.14 -13.63 10.34
C TYR A 32 3.19 -12.53 10.89
N ASP A 33 3.31 -12.19 12.18
CA ASP A 33 2.39 -11.30 12.91
C ASP A 33 2.33 -9.85 12.41
N THR A 34 3.25 -9.46 11.52
CA THR A 34 3.40 -8.08 11.06
C THR A 34 3.06 -7.88 9.60
N ILE A 35 2.51 -8.91 8.95
CA ILE A 35 2.09 -8.84 7.55
C ILE A 35 1.05 -7.72 7.36
N PHE A 36 1.23 -6.92 6.31
CA PHE A 36 0.32 -5.82 5.98
C PHE A 36 -0.02 -5.76 4.48
N GLY A 37 0.53 -6.69 3.69
CA GLY A 37 0.24 -6.83 2.27
C GLY A 37 -1.12 -7.46 1.98
N GLY A 38 -1.49 -7.48 0.70
CA GLY A 38 -2.77 -8.01 0.26
C GLY A 38 -3.87 -6.95 0.26
N VAL A 39 -4.75 -6.95 1.27
CA VAL A 39 -5.82 -5.95 1.44
C VAL A 39 -5.77 -5.37 2.85
N SER A 40 -5.65 -4.04 2.93
CA SER A 40 -5.62 -3.25 4.16
C SER A 40 -6.52 -2.03 4.03
N ALA A 41 -7.18 -1.61 5.11
CA ALA A 41 -8.02 -0.43 5.17
C ALA A 41 -7.44 0.61 6.14
N LEU A 42 -7.25 1.83 5.64
CA LEU A 42 -6.69 2.96 6.37
C LEU A 42 -7.53 4.21 6.13
N ARG A 43 -7.82 4.96 7.21
CA ARG A 43 -8.38 6.31 7.11
C ARG A 43 -7.37 7.26 6.48
N SER A 44 -7.85 8.33 5.86
CA SER A 44 -6.99 9.39 5.32
C SER A 44 -6.02 9.93 6.38
N GLU A 45 -6.48 10.13 7.62
CA GLU A 45 -5.65 10.56 8.74
C GLU A 45 -4.47 9.62 9.03
N HIS A 46 -4.67 8.30 8.91
CA HIS A 46 -3.59 7.32 9.11
C HIS A 46 -2.54 7.45 8.00
N ILE A 47 -2.98 7.60 6.76
CA ILE A 47 -2.13 7.76 5.58
C ILE A 47 -1.34 9.07 5.69
N GLU A 48 -1.99 10.18 6.02
CA GLU A 48 -1.34 11.49 6.19
C GLU A 48 -0.30 11.46 7.32
N LYS A 49 -0.64 10.84 8.46
CA LYS A 49 0.25 10.75 9.63
C LYS A 49 1.57 10.03 9.35
N VAL A 50 1.57 9.07 8.42
CA VAL A 50 2.78 8.32 8.05
C VAL A 50 3.41 8.78 6.74
N ASN A 51 2.95 9.90 6.18
CA ASN A 51 3.35 10.37 4.86
C ASN A 51 3.11 9.31 3.76
N GLY A 52 2.03 8.54 3.86
CA GLY A 52 1.66 7.48 2.93
C GLY A 52 2.70 6.37 2.74
N PHE A 53 2.56 5.67 1.61
CA PHE A 53 3.41 4.54 1.24
C PHE A 53 4.76 5.00 0.66
N PRO A 54 5.82 4.18 0.76
CA PRO A 54 7.13 4.50 0.20
C PRO A 54 7.16 4.56 -1.34
N ASN A 55 7.85 5.58 -1.84
CA ASN A 55 8.25 5.88 -3.24
C ASN A 55 9.16 4.85 -3.93
N ILE A 56 9.97 4.18 -3.12
CA ILE A 56 11.25 3.59 -3.57
C ILE A 56 11.16 2.12 -3.98
N TYR A 57 10.06 1.44 -3.66
CA TYR A 57 9.90 0.02 -3.94
C TYR A 57 9.45 -0.19 -5.38
N TRP A 58 10.29 -0.85 -6.15
CA TRP A 58 10.05 -1.16 -7.56
C TRP A 58 10.41 -2.63 -7.82
N GLY A 59 9.43 -3.42 -8.22
CA GLY A 59 9.58 -4.88 -8.28
C GLY A 59 9.01 -5.54 -7.02
N TRP A 60 9.47 -6.75 -6.71
CA TRP A 60 8.90 -7.55 -5.64
C TRP A 60 9.57 -7.28 -4.28
N GLY A 61 8.77 -6.83 -3.31
CA GLY A 61 9.00 -7.09 -1.87
C GLY A 61 9.34 -5.87 -0.99
N GLY A 62 8.75 -5.86 0.20
CA GLY A 62 9.16 -5.04 1.35
C GLY A 62 8.48 -3.68 1.48
N GLU A 63 7.59 -3.31 0.56
CA GLU A 63 6.80 -2.06 0.65
C GLU A 63 5.76 -2.15 1.77
N ASP A 64 5.08 -3.30 1.86
CA ASP A 64 4.07 -3.60 2.86
C ASP A 64 4.68 -3.78 4.25
N ASP A 65 5.88 -4.36 4.32
CA ASP A 65 6.67 -4.40 5.54
C ASP A 65 7.10 -3.00 6.01
N ASP A 66 7.60 -2.14 5.10
CA ASP A 66 7.94 -0.74 5.45
C ASP A 66 6.69 0.01 5.92
N MET A 67 5.54 -0.22 5.28
CA MET A 67 4.26 0.33 5.72
C MET A 67 3.83 -0.18 7.10
N SER A 68 4.00 -1.47 7.39
CA SER A 68 3.77 -2.05 8.72
C SER A 68 4.66 -1.39 9.79
N ILE A 69 5.93 -1.11 9.46
CA ILE A 69 6.87 -0.41 10.35
C ILE A 69 6.47 1.07 10.51
N ARG A 70 6.01 1.75 9.45
CA ARG A 70 5.46 3.12 9.49
C ARG A 70 4.30 3.23 10.46
N MET A 71 3.37 2.28 10.40
CA MET A 71 2.23 2.23 11.32
C MET A 71 2.62 1.97 12.78
N LYS A 72 3.73 1.26 13.01
CA LYS A 72 4.26 0.98 14.35
C LYS A 72 5.14 2.11 14.92
N LEU A 73 5.35 3.21 14.19
CA LEU A 73 6.14 4.37 14.60
C LEU A 73 7.52 4.01 15.21
N ILE A 74 8.19 3.00 14.67
CA ILE A 74 9.52 2.59 15.16
C ILE A 74 10.56 3.62 14.66
N ARG A 75 11.58 3.93 15.48
CA ARG A 75 12.67 4.89 15.18
C ARG A 75 13.26 4.81 13.77
N ARG A 76 13.38 3.61 13.19
CA ARG A 76 13.86 3.40 11.80
C ARG A 76 12.92 3.97 10.75
N SER A 77 11.62 3.88 10.96
CA SER A 77 10.61 4.40 10.04
C SER A 77 10.57 5.92 10.06
N PHE A 78 10.71 6.54 11.24
CA PHE A 78 10.70 8.01 11.37
C PHE A 78 11.62 8.72 10.40
N PHE A 79 12.86 8.25 10.22
CA PHE A 79 13.80 8.90 9.30
C PHE A 79 13.38 8.79 7.82
N ARG A 80 12.75 7.66 7.45
CA ARG A 80 12.30 7.41 6.08
C ARG A 80 11.00 8.14 5.77
N ILE A 81 10.06 8.17 6.72
CA ILE A 81 8.77 8.87 6.60
C ILE A 81 8.99 10.32 6.14
N TYR A 82 9.97 11.04 6.68
CA TYR A 82 10.21 12.44 6.25
C TYR A 82 10.89 12.57 4.88
N LYS A 83 11.62 11.54 4.45
CA LYS A 83 12.42 11.57 3.22
C LYS A 83 11.71 10.99 2.01
N ASP A 84 10.71 10.14 2.22
CA ASP A 84 10.02 9.43 1.15
C ASP A 84 8.57 9.07 1.51
N GLY A 85 7.65 9.44 0.62
CA GLY A 85 6.22 9.15 0.73
C GLY A 85 5.38 10.11 -0.10
N LEU A 86 4.24 10.56 0.43
CA LEU A 86 3.36 11.52 -0.24
C LEU A 86 4.08 12.82 -0.60
N ASN A 87 4.96 13.32 0.28
CA ASN A 87 5.73 14.54 0.05
C ASN A 87 6.74 14.45 -1.10
N THR A 88 7.14 13.25 -1.53
CA THR A 88 8.09 13.03 -2.64
C THR A 88 7.45 12.39 -3.86
N LEU A 89 6.17 12.02 -3.79
CA LEU A 89 5.44 11.35 -4.86
C LEU A 89 5.40 12.24 -6.12
N LYS A 90 5.95 11.73 -7.22
CA LYS A 90 5.96 12.38 -8.54
C LYS A 90 5.23 11.49 -9.54
N TYR A 91 4.19 12.03 -10.17
CA TYR A 91 3.45 11.36 -11.23
C TYR A 91 2.75 12.37 -12.15
N ARG A 92 2.45 11.94 -13.37
CA ARG A 92 1.62 12.67 -14.32
C ARG A 92 0.44 11.81 -14.72
N VAL A 93 -0.76 12.34 -14.63
CA VAL A 93 -1.95 11.69 -15.17
C VAL A 93 -1.91 11.75 -16.70
N LEU A 94 -2.00 10.59 -17.34
CA LEU A 94 -2.03 10.45 -18.80
C LEU A 94 -3.45 10.38 -19.33
N ASP A 95 -4.32 9.62 -18.65
CA ASP A 95 -5.71 9.43 -19.03
C ASP A 95 -6.60 9.17 -17.81
N VAL A 96 -7.86 9.60 -17.89
CA VAL A 96 -8.90 9.32 -16.90
C VAL A 96 -10.16 8.87 -17.63
N ALA A 97 -10.49 7.59 -17.51
CA ALA A 97 -11.66 7.00 -18.15
C ALA A 97 -12.68 6.53 -17.12
N PHE A 98 -13.87 7.13 -17.15
CA PHE A 98 -15.01 6.70 -16.33
C PHE A 98 -15.71 5.52 -17.01
N LYS A 99 -15.70 4.35 -16.38
CA LYS A 99 -16.45 3.17 -16.82
C LYS A 99 -17.66 2.95 -15.91
N LYS A 100 -18.60 2.13 -16.38
CA LYS A 100 -19.83 1.82 -15.64
C LYS A 100 -19.57 1.27 -14.22
N LEU A 101 -18.47 0.54 -14.02
CA LEU A 101 -18.17 -0.16 -12.76
C LEU A 101 -16.92 0.35 -12.03
N TYR A 102 -16.09 1.18 -12.66
CA TYR A 102 -14.85 1.70 -12.08
C TYR A 102 -14.34 2.93 -12.83
N THR A 103 -13.47 3.71 -12.19
CA THR A 103 -12.70 4.77 -12.85
C THR A 103 -11.29 4.27 -13.11
N HIS A 104 -10.84 4.35 -14.36
CA HIS A 104 -9.49 3.97 -14.75
C HIS A 104 -8.62 5.23 -14.84
N VAL A 105 -7.61 5.34 -13.99
CA VAL A 105 -6.64 6.44 -14.00
C VAL A 105 -5.29 5.88 -14.46
N ILE A 106 -4.81 6.31 -15.62
CA ILE A 106 -3.50 5.93 -16.15
C ILE A 106 -2.51 7.02 -15.77
N VAL A 107 -1.42 6.63 -15.11
CA VAL A 107 -0.38 7.56 -14.64
C VAL A 107 1.00 7.16 -15.16
N ASP A 108 1.82 8.18 -15.43
CA ASP A 108 3.25 8.08 -15.67
C ASP A 108 3.98 8.47 -14.38
N LEU A 109 4.73 7.54 -13.79
CA LEU A 109 5.47 7.76 -12.54
C LEU A 109 6.83 8.42 -12.75
N PHE A 110 7.01 9.18 -13.85
CA PHE A 110 8.21 9.95 -14.21
C PHE A 110 9.53 9.18 -14.07
N ARG A 111 9.57 7.96 -14.61
CA ARG A 111 10.79 7.17 -14.58
C ARG A 111 11.73 7.57 -15.71
N ASN A 112 12.98 7.88 -15.37
CA ASN A 112 14.08 7.74 -16.33
C ASN A 112 14.16 6.25 -16.73
N VAL A 113 14.31 5.98 -18.03
CA VAL A 113 14.41 4.60 -18.55
C VAL A 113 15.55 3.82 -17.87
N THR A 114 16.60 4.53 -17.45
CA THR A 114 17.78 4.00 -16.75
C THR A 114 17.56 3.65 -15.28
N GLU A 115 16.49 4.14 -14.64
CA GLU A 115 16.15 3.88 -13.23
C GLU A 115 15.12 2.76 -13.06
N ARG A 116 14.66 2.16 -14.16
CA ARG A 116 13.82 0.97 -14.11
C ARG A 116 14.72 -0.22 -13.75
N PRO A 117 14.53 -0.89 -12.59
CA PRO A 117 15.24 -2.14 -12.34
C PRO A 117 14.91 -3.13 -13.47
N ALA A 118 15.91 -3.91 -13.88
CA ALA A 118 15.74 -4.98 -14.85
C ALA A 118 14.63 -5.93 -14.34
N GLN A 119 13.63 -6.17 -15.18
CA GLN A 119 12.62 -7.20 -14.97
C GLN A 119 13.21 -8.59 -15.21
#